data_AF-A0A101CZX6-F1
#
_entry.id   AF-A0A101CZX6-F1
#
_cell.length_a   1.000
_cell.length_b   1.000
_cell.length_c   1.000
_cell.angle_alpha   90.00
_cell.angle_beta   90.00
_cell.angle_gamma   90.00
#
_symmetry.space_group_name_H-M   'P 1'
#
loop_
_entity.id
_entity.type
_entity.pdbx_description
1 polymer ?
#
loop_
_entity_poly.entity_id
_entity_poly.type
_entity_poly.pdbx_seq_one_letter_code
_entity_poly.pdbx_strand_id
1 'polypeptide(L)'
;MNEPDLSYQAFYQSEVSRAQAFKGSLAGLIEVNGPTGLGKTSALVKPSQQGTESVLNYLQHSGLQAIFVTHRWNILQGLIEDVTRQGYPCSVLYSRREQICAAVLGHPLSHEKQEAGLANWRTHIGVLADKHLWVHERYSLEALRQCCSTIEHRAKRLERVKSSQNPDDSELREQFESELGRVCAQLEQMIVQNLEQLEKRKRQHRKNVNAKRRNNTGIVYAEVEKITLFRQNEWVRRVLPGIVWKDENQPLLVMTTHKFFNGFFDGRRRVRMGDAALSGYVIFIDEFEYQEPVLLALLSQAQRVQELPQCLGVLIDEGKRLIARARIAQSENESLIKLLKELAQHFEEAVTELSEQGIAFPAQRALVKAPNTSFSPRYLFQSDYTISQLPTFLEPRDHGLEVVQEKTAHSVTAGYFLSRLERLLRKTLQTLSKLPVEGQVGSGRSLYDEFMHLLFNSVNDYQSGHYHQSLNNAIFKGAVANTNLPELAEWRKTNVVPHTQAHIHGFSCWMFAEAKEQLDKLRIVQKRAHIPTTPEALLVALASRNLVFGLSATSMIARSLGNFDLKWVYRALTNIADQRSQSADGTHTPITPNAESLRHQQSLIAHLKQIKDKQ
;
A
#
# COMPACT_ATOMS: atom_id res chain seq x y z
N MET A 1 24.05 -22.94 36.87
CA MET A 1 23.55 -22.48 35.56
C MET A 1 22.19 -21.87 35.81
N ASN A 2 22.00 -20.57 35.54
CA ASN A 2 20.69 -19.95 35.67
C ASN A 2 19.75 -20.58 34.64
N GLU A 3 18.55 -20.98 35.07
CA GLU A 3 17.51 -21.44 34.13
C GLU A 3 17.24 -20.34 33.08
N PRO A 4 17.05 -20.70 31.80
CA PRO A 4 16.70 -19.73 30.77
C PRO A 4 15.38 -19.05 31.12
N ASP A 5 15.30 -17.72 30.96
CA ASP A 5 14.05 -16.99 31.21
C ASP A 5 13.00 -17.45 30.18
N LEU A 6 12.00 -18.19 30.66
CA LEU A 6 10.90 -18.70 29.86
C LEU A 6 9.77 -17.67 29.84
N SER A 7 10.01 -16.55 29.17
CA SER A 7 9.02 -15.51 28.91
C SER A 7 8.98 -15.10 27.43
N TYR A 8 7.84 -14.51 27.01
CA TYR A 8 7.75 -13.94 25.66
C TYR A 8 8.75 -12.80 25.47
N GLN A 9 9.04 -12.03 26.51
CA GLN A 9 10.04 -10.97 26.49
C GLN A 9 11.41 -11.51 26.07
N ALA A 10 11.90 -12.54 26.77
CA ALA A 10 13.17 -13.19 26.46
C ALA A 10 13.16 -13.79 25.04
N PHE A 11 12.05 -14.42 24.62
CA PHE A 11 11.90 -14.95 23.27
C PHE A 11 12.01 -13.86 22.18
N TYR A 12 11.28 -12.74 22.32
CA TYR A 12 11.36 -11.65 21.35
C TYR A 12 12.78 -11.07 21.30
N GLN A 13 13.41 -10.83 22.46
CA GLN A 13 14.78 -10.30 22.53
C GLN A 13 15.79 -11.23 21.86
N SER A 14 15.66 -12.56 22.04
CA SER A 14 16.54 -13.54 21.38
C SER A 14 16.38 -13.53 19.87
N GLU A 15 15.16 -13.41 19.36
CA GLU A 15 14.90 -13.39 17.91
C GLU A 15 15.33 -12.07 17.27
N VAL A 16 15.17 -10.94 17.97
CA VAL A 16 15.71 -9.64 17.52
C VAL A 16 17.23 -9.67 17.48
N SER A 17 17.88 -10.20 18.52
CA SER A 17 19.35 -10.38 18.57
C SER A 17 19.82 -11.27 17.42
N ARG A 18 19.10 -12.36 17.14
CA ARG A 18 19.40 -13.28 16.03
C ARG A 18 19.31 -12.60 14.68
N ALA A 19 18.30 -11.74 14.47
CA ALA A 19 18.21 -10.96 13.24
C ALA A 19 19.41 -10.00 13.10
N GLN A 20 19.70 -9.24 14.15
CA GLN A 20 20.78 -8.24 14.16
C GLN A 20 22.18 -8.85 13.95
N ALA A 21 22.39 -10.10 14.37
CA ALA A 21 23.66 -10.81 14.18
C ALA A 21 24.07 -10.94 12.70
N PHE A 22 23.12 -10.97 11.76
CA PHE A 22 23.41 -11.06 10.33
C PHE A 22 23.71 -9.67 9.73
N LYS A 23 24.95 -9.19 9.87
CA LYS A 23 25.42 -7.89 9.33
C LYS A 23 24.54 -6.68 9.73
N GLY A 24 23.89 -6.72 10.90
CA GLY A 24 22.96 -5.66 11.34
C GLY A 24 21.61 -5.67 10.61
N SER A 25 21.27 -6.76 9.92
CA SER A 25 19.97 -6.99 9.30
C SER A 25 18.84 -6.98 10.33
N LEU A 26 17.69 -6.42 9.95
CA LEU A 26 16.45 -6.62 10.69
C LEU A 26 15.38 -7.05 9.69
N ALA A 27 15.40 -8.33 9.33
CA ALA A 27 14.50 -8.93 8.37
C ALA A 27 14.14 -10.35 8.82
N GLY A 28 12.91 -10.78 8.58
CA GLY A 28 12.46 -12.13 8.84
C GLY A 28 10.99 -12.22 9.17
N LEU A 29 10.49 -13.44 9.28
CA LEU A 29 9.15 -13.73 9.79
C LEU A 29 9.28 -14.77 10.89
N ILE A 30 8.75 -14.46 12.08
CA ILE A 30 8.67 -15.37 13.21
C ILE A 30 7.21 -15.41 13.67
N GLU A 31 6.62 -16.59 13.58
CA GLU A 31 5.29 -16.82 14.14
C GLU A 31 5.38 -17.02 15.66
N VAL A 32 4.58 -16.27 16.40
CA VAL A 32 4.55 -16.29 17.86
C VAL A 32 3.27 -16.94 18.36
N ASN A 33 3.41 -18.21 18.73
CA ASN A 33 2.32 -19.08 19.10
C ASN A 33 2.02 -18.98 20.59
N GLY A 34 0.74 -19.00 20.96
CA GLY A 34 0.30 -19.29 22.32
C GLY A 34 -1.13 -18.86 22.63
N PRO A 35 -1.87 -19.58 23.48
CA PRO A 35 -3.25 -19.24 23.85
C PRO A 35 -3.48 -17.78 24.26
N THR A 36 -4.72 -17.34 24.14
CA THR A 36 -5.15 -16.03 24.62
C THR A 36 -4.90 -15.90 26.13
N GLY A 37 -4.40 -14.73 26.54
CA GLY A 37 -4.10 -14.42 27.93
C GLY A 37 -2.72 -14.88 28.42
N LEU A 38 -1.88 -15.51 27.59
CA LEU A 38 -0.50 -15.85 27.98
C LEU A 38 0.49 -14.68 27.88
N GLY A 39 0.01 -13.48 27.56
CA GLY A 39 0.81 -12.26 27.62
C GLY A 39 1.67 -11.94 26.39
N LYS A 40 1.38 -12.52 25.21
CA LYS A 40 2.08 -12.22 23.94
C LYS A 40 2.20 -10.72 23.65
N THR A 41 1.08 -9.99 23.77
CA THR A 41 0.99 -8.55 23.52
C THR A 41 1.45 -7.74 24.73
N SER A 42 1.11 -8.19 25.95
CA SER A 42 1.51 -7.47 27.17
C SER A 42 3.03 -7.50 27.40
N ALA A 43 3.74 -8.52 26.89
CA ALA A 43 5.19 -8.61 26.91
C ALA A 43 5.87 -7.43 26.20
N LEU A 44 5.17 -6.76 25.27
CA LEU A 44 5.66 -5.55 24.65
C LEU A 44 5.96 -4.46 25.68
N VAL A 45 5.09 -4.34 26.69
CA VAL A 45 5.05 -3.20 27.59
C VAL A 45 5.50 -3.56 29.01
N LYS A 46 5.24 -4.79 29.45
CA LYS A 46 5.47 -5.25 30.82
C LYS A 46 6.76 -6.08 30.89
N PRO A 47 7.59 -5.91 31.94
CA PRO A 47 8.73 -6.81 32.18
C PRO A 47 8.25 -8.23 32.53
N SER A 48 9.13 -9.22 32.37
CA SER A 48 8.88 -10.58 32.82
C SER A 48 8.91 -10.64 34.36
N GLN A 49 8.29 -11.68 34.93
CA GLN A 49 8.38 -11.92 36.38
C GLN A 49 9.81 -12.27 36.83
N GLN A 50 10.64 -12.76 35.89
CA GLN A 50 12.02 -13.17 36.13
C GLN A 50 13.03 -12.02 35.89
N GLY A 51 12.54 -10.81 35.62
CA GLY A 51 13.35 -9.59 35.54
C GLY A 51 13.81 -9.20 34.13
N THR A 52 13.42 -9.94 33.09
CA THR A 52 13.65 -9.50 31.70
C THR A 52 12.83 -8.25 31.42
N GLU A 53 13.47 -7.21 30.89
CA GLU A 53 12.80 -5.95 30.57
C GLU A 53 11.70 -6.11 29.51
N SER A 54 10.84 -5.10 29.37
CA SER A 54 9.82 -5.10 28.32
C SER A 54 10.49 -5.09 26.93
N VAL A 55 9.79 -5.61 25.92
CA VAL A 55 10.33 -5.60 24.55
C VAL A 55 10.53 -4.17 24.05
N LEU A 56 9.63 -3.24 24.37
CA LEU A 56 9.77 -1.85 23.93
C LEU A 56 11.01 -1.18 24.54
N ASN A 57 11.35 -1.46 25.80
CA ASN A 57 12.55 -0.92 26.44
C ASN A 57 13.82 -1.48 25.77
N TYR A 58 13.85 -2.80 25.55
CA TYR A 58 14.94 -3.45 24.82
C TYR A 58 15.15 -2.87 23.41
N LEU A 59 14.06 -2.68 22.66
CA LEU A 59 14.13 -2.10 21.32
C LEU A 59 14.65 -0.66 21.36
N GLN A 60 14.20 0.15 22.32
CA GLN A 60 14.68 1.51 22.50
C GLN A 60 16.18 1.56 22.84
N HIS A 61 16.64 0.70 23.76
CA HIS A 61 18.08 0.54 24.08
C HIS A 61 18.90 0.10 22.86
N SER A 62 18.31 -0.71 21.99
CA SER A 62 18.92 -1.19 20.74
C SER A 62 18.84 -0.19 19.59
N GLY A 63 18.27 1.01 19.80
CA GLY A 63 18.07 2.01 18.75
C GLY A 63 17.06 1.61 17.67
N LEU A 64 16.16 0.67 17.98
CA LEU A 64 15.14 0.15 17.09
C LEU A 64 13.76 0.76 17.39
N GLN A 65 12.90 0.80 16.37
CA GLN A 65 11.51 1.21 16.50
C GLN A 65 10.56 0.07 16.11
N ALA A 66 9.43 -0.02 16.80
CA ALA A 66 8.40 -1.02 16.55
C ALA A 66 7.17 -0.43 15.85
N ILE A 67 6.50 -1.26 15.06
CA ILE A 67 5.16 -1.01 14.53
C ILE A 67 4.24 -2.12 15.04
N PHE A 68 3.10 -1.76 15.64
CA PHE A 68 2.06 -2.71 16.03
C PHE A 68 0.83 -2.56 15.14
N VAL A 69 0.39 -3.67 14.58
CA VAL A 69 -0.74 -3.75 13.65
C VAL A 69 -1.75 -4.77 14.17
N THR A 70 -3.01 -4.35 14.25
CA THR A 70 -4.14 -5.25 14.52
C THR A 70 -5.34 -4.83 13.68
N HIS A 71 -6.31 -5.71 13.51
CA HIS A 71 -7.60 -5.33 12.91
C HIS A 71 -8.68 -5.07 13.97
N ARG A 72 -8.39 -5.32 15.26
CA ARG A 72 -9.35 -5.17 16.36
C ARG A 72 -9.12 -3.93 17.20
N TRP A 73 -10.19 -3.15 17.35
CA TRP A 73 -10.14 -1.89 18.08
C TRP A 73 -9.92 -2.05 19.57
N ASN A 74 -10.56 -3.05 20.19
CA ASN A 74 -10.43 -3.28 21.63
C ASN A 74 -8.99 -3.66 22.04
N ILE A 75 -8.28 -4.40 21.19
CA ILE A 75 -6.87 -4.75 21.43
C ILE A 75 -6.00 -3.49 21.31
N LEU A 76 -6.25 -2.69 20.28
CA LEU A 76 -5.54 -1.45 20.04
C LEU A 76 -5.69 -0.48 21.23
N GLN A 77 -6.90 -0.29 21.74
CA GLN A 77 -7.15 0.55 22.93
C GLN A 77 -6.44 -0.01 24.17
N GLY A 78 -6.58 -1.32 24.44
CA GLY A 78 -5.91 -1.93 25.59
C GLY A 78 -4.38 -1.82 25.54
N LEU A 79 -3.77 -1.94 24.34
CA LEU A 79 -2.34 -1.72 24.17
C LEU A 79 -1.95 -0.27 24.45
N ILE A 80 -2.71 0.71 23.94
CA ILE A 80 -2.39 2.12 24.15
C ILE A 80 -2.52 2.51 25.62
N GLU A 81 -3.56 2.01 26.30
CA GLU A 81 -3.73 2.22 27.74
C GLU A 81 -2.55 1.64 28.52
N ASP A 82 -2.12 0.42 28.21
CA ASP A 82 -0.96 -0.22 28.85
C ASP A 82 0.33 0.56 28.56
N VAL A 83 0.56 0.99 27.32
CA VAL A 83 1.71 1.80 26.90
C VAL A 83 1.75 3.13 27.65
N THR A 84 0.62 3.83 27.71
CA THR A 84 0.49 5.11 28.41
C THR A 84 0.70 4.94 29.90
N ARG A 85 0.15 3.88 30.51
CA ARG A 85 0.31 3.57 31.94
C ARG A 85 1.77 3.29 32.32
N GLN A 86 2.51 2.64 31.42
CA GLN A 86 3.93 2.34 31.61
C GLN A 86 4.86 3.50 31.20
N GLY A 87 4.30 4.62 30.72
CA GLY A 87 5.05 5.83 30.39
C GLY A 87 5.85 5.76 29.08
N TYR A 88 5.58 4.80 28.19
CA TYR A 88 6.24 4.78 26.89
C TYR A 88 5.58 5.78 25.93
N PRO A 89 6.35 6.63 25.24
CA PRO A 89 5.79 7.47 24.19
C PRO A 89 5.38 6.58 23.00
N CYS A 90 4.21 6.84 22.43
CA CYS A 90 3.76 6.16 21.23
C CYS A 90 2.95 7.11 20.34
N SER A 91 2.93 6.79 19.04
CA SER A 91 2.07 7.46 18.07
C SER A 91 1.01 6.49 17.58
N VAL A 92 -0.22 6.96 17.42
CA VAL A 92 -1.34 6.17 16.95
C VAL A 92 -1.84 6.74 15.63
N LEU A 93 -1.95 5.91 14.60
CA LEU A 93 -2.43 6.33 13.28
C LEU A 93 -3.82 5.78 13.01
N TYR A 94 -4.75 6.73 12.85
CA TYR A 94 -6.14 6.45 12.50
C TYR A 94 -6.33 6.43 10.99
N SER A 95 -7.56 6.12 10.56
CA SER A 95 -7.95 6.35 9.17
C SER A 95 -7.73 7.83 8.82
N ARG A 96 -7.35 8.11 7.56
CA ARG A 96 -7.08 9.51 7.12
C ARG A 96 -8.23 10.45 7.49
N ARG A 97 -9.45 10.03 7.19
CA ARG A 97 -10.66 10.81 7.44
C ARG A 97 -10.79 11.14 8.91
N GLU A 98 -10.69 10.14 9.78
CA GLU A 98 -10.82 10.29 11.22
C GLU A 98 -9.73 11.18 11.83
N GLN A 99 -8.46 10.94 11.46
CA GLN A 99 -7.32 11.76 11.90
C GLN A 99 -7.53 13.24 11.55
N ILE A 100 -7.92 13.51 10.30
CA ILE A 100 -8.05 14.88 9.80
C ILE A 100 -9.29 15.56 10.35
N CYS A 101 -10.42 14.86 10.41
CA CYS A 101 -11.62 15.41 11.05
C CYS A 101 -11.36 15.74 12.52
N ALA A 102 -10.69 14.86 13.28
CA ALA A 102 -10.33 15.13 14.67
C ALA A 102 -9.41 16.36 14.80
N ALA A 103 -8.41 16.50 13.91
CA ALA A 103 -7.51 17.65 13.90
C ALA A 103 -8.17 18.96 13.47
N VAL A 104 -9.14 18.92 12.54
CA VAL A 104 -9.85 20.11 12.05
C VAL A 104 -10.97 20.52 13.02
N LEU A 105 -11.70 19.58 13.57
CA LEU A 105 -12.81 19.86 14.48
C LEU A 105 -12.33 20.12 15.92
N GLY A 106 -11.08 19.79 16.24
CA GLY A 106 -10.55 19.86 17.60
C GLY A 106 -11.20 18.84 18.53
N HIS A 107 -11.66 17.71 17.99
CA HIS A 107 -12.25 16.60 18.75
C HIS A 107 -11.17 15.60 19.13
N PRO A 108 -11.20 15.04 20.35
CA PRO A 108 -10.25 14.01 20.77
C PRO A 108 -10.39 12.77 19.90
N LEU A 109 -9.26 12.17 19.55
CA LEU A 109 -9.23 10.78 19.10
C LEU A 109 -9.46 9.86 20.29
N SER A 110 -9.92 8.63 20.06
CA SER A 110 -10.29 7.71 21.15
C SER A 110 -9.19 7.41 22.17
N HIS A 111 -7.92 7.51 21.77
CA HIS A 111 -6.77 7.34 22.66
C HIS A 111 -6.38 8.61 23.44
N GLU A 112 -6.93 9.76 23.06
CA GLU A 112 -6.66 11.05 23.70
C GLU A 112 -7.70 11.31 24.78
N LYS A 113 -7.26 11.89 25.90
CA LYS A 113 -8.18 12.34 26.94
C LYS A 113 -8.97 13.55 26.45
N GLN A 114 -10.22 13.67 26.89
CA GLN A 114 -11.02 14.89 26.75
C GLN A 114 -10.43 15.99 27.64
N GLU A 115 -9.30 16.55 27.23
CA GLU A 115 -8.71 17.72 27.89
C GLU A 115 -9.10 18.99 27.13
N ALA A 116 -9.28 20.08 27.87
CA ALA A 116 -9.53 21.39 27.30
C ALA A 116 -8.25 21.87 26.58
N GLY A 117 -8.33 22.13 25.27
CA GLY A 117 -7.25 22.78 24.52
C GLY A 117 -6.55 21.94 23.46
N LEU A 118 -7.19 20.91 22.88
CA LEU A 118 -6.62 20.21 21.72
C LEU A 118 -6.29 21.19 20.58
N ALA A 119 -5.11 21.02 19.99
CA ALA A 119 -4.64 21.86 18.89
C ALA A 119 -5.66 21.90 17.74
N ASN A 120 -6.14 23.10 17.41
CA ASN A 120 -7.11 23.32 16.34
C ASN A 120 -6.51 24.17 15.20
N TRP A 121 -7.02 24.02 13.99
CA TRP A 121 -6.45 24.71 12.83
C TRP A 121 -6.59 26.24 12.91
N ARG A 122 -7.61 26.77 13.61
CA ARG A 122 -7.90 28.21 13.63
C ARG A 122 -6.78 29.00 14.31
N THR A 123 -6.24 28.49 15.40
CA THR A 123 -5.12 29.12 16.13
C THR A 123 -3.78 28.77 15.50
N HIS A 124 -3.58 27.51 15.08
CA HIS A 124 -2.27 27.05 14.63
C HIS A 124 -1.90 27.46 13.20
N ILE A 125 -2.87 27.73 12.31
CA ILE A 125 -2.57 28.29 10.98
C ILE A 125 -2.02 29.72 11.09
N GLY A 126 -2.47 30.51 12.08
CA GLY A 126 -1.89 31.83 12.37
C GLY A 126 -0.40 31.74 12.67
N VAL A 127 0.01 30.79 13.51
CA VAL A 127 1.42 30.53 13.83
C VAL A 127 2.24 30.17 12.59
N LEU A 128 1.67 29.42 11.64
CA LEU A 128 2.35 29.11 10.38
C LEU A 128 2.59 30.37 9.53
N ALA A 129 1.66 31.33 9.58
CA ALA A 129 1.76 32.60 8.89
C ALA A 129 2.82 33.51 9.53
N ASP A 130 2.71 33.72 10.85
CA ASP A 130 3.55 34.64 11.63
C ASP A 130 5.03 34.24 11.57
N LYS A 131 5.30 32.93 11.57
CA LYS A 131 6.66 32.39 11.49
C LYS A 131 7.12 32.07 10.06
N HIS A 132 6.35 32.46 9.05
CA HIS A 132 6.64 32.19 7.62
C HIS A 132 6.98 30.72 7.31
N LEU A 133 6.24 29.79 7.93
CA LEU A 133 6.43 28.34 7.81
C LEU A 133 5.66 27.72 6.64
N TRP A 134 4.75 28.50 6.03
CA TRP A 134 4.01 28.09 4.85
C TRP A 134 4.68 28.64 3.59
N VAL A 135 5.23 27.73 2.79
CA VAL A 135 6.03 28.03 1.59
C VAL A 135 5.43 27.41 0.32
N HIS A 136 4.22 26.86 0.44
CA HIS A 136 3.57 26.10 -0.60
C HIS A 136 3.37 26.91 -1.89
N GLU A 137 3.95 26.45 -3.01
CA GLU A 137 3.94 27.19 -4.29
C GLU A 137 2.54 27.37 -4.90
N ARG A 138 1.64 26.39 -4.73
CA ARG A 138 0.28 26.41 -5.35
C ARG A 138 -0.86 26.89 -4.46
N TYR A 139 -0.79 26.60 -3.17
CA TYR A 139 -1.88 26.84 -2.25
C TYR A 139 -1.45 27.89 -1.25
N SER A 140 -2.16 29.00 -1.22
CA SER A 140 -1.96 30.02 -0.20
C SER A 140 -2.41 29.52 1.18
N LEU A 141 -2.03 30.23 2.23
CA LEU A 141 -2.59 30.01 3.56
C LEU A 141 -4.12 30.15 3.58
N GLU A 142 -4.69 30.99 2.72
CA GLU A 142 -6.13 31.16 2.63
C GLU A 142 -6.81 29.93 2.01
N ALA A 143 -6.19 29.32 0.99
CA ALA A 143 -6.65 28.05 0.45
C ALA A 143 -6.60 26.93 1.51
N LEU A 144 -5.59 26.94 2.40
CA LEU A 144 -5.52 26.01 3.53
C LEU A 144 -6.69 26.22 4.51
N ARG A 145 -7.00 27.48 4.86
CA ARG A 145 -8.16 27.82 5.72
C ARG A 145 -9.48 27.39 5.10
N GLN A 146 -9.67 27.67 3.80
CA GLN A 146 -10.87 27.28 3.06
C GLN A 146 -11.04 25.75 3.02
N CYS A 147 -9.94 25.01 2.85
CA CYS A 147 -9.94 23.56 2.90
C CYS A 147 -10.41 23.05 4.28
N CYS A 148 -9.84 23.58 5.37
CA CYS A 148 -10.27 23.24 6.74
C CYS A 148 -11.75 23.58 6.99
N SER A 149 -12.22 24.76 6.56
CA SER A 149 -13.62 25.17 6.69
C SER A 149 -14.57 24.24 5.91
N THR A 150 -14.16 23.82 4.72
CA THR A 150 -14.92 22.86 3.90
C THR A 150 -15.03 21.49 4.59
N ILE A 151 -13.94 21.01 5.20
CA ILE A 151 -13.93 19.76 5.98
C ILE A 151 -14.89 19.89 7.16
N GLU A 152 -14.81 20.98 7.93
CA GLU A 152 -15.69 21.22 9.07
C GLU A 152 -17.17 21.23 8.67
N HIS A 153 -17.51 21.92 7.58
CA HIS A 153 -18.88 21.97 7.07
C HIS A 153 -19.38 20.58 6.63
N ARG A 154 -18.57 19.84 5.86
CA ARG A 154 -18.93 18.50 5.36
C ARG A 154 -19.02 17.47 6.47
N ALA A 155 -18.13 17.50 7.45
CA ALA A 155 -18.16 16.60 8.61
C ALA A 155 -19.44 16.79 9.42
N LYS A 156 -19.80 18.04 9.76
CA LYS A 156 -21.06 18.36 10.46
C LYS A 156 -22.29 17.93 9.67
N ARG A 157 -22.26 18.07 8.33
CA ARG A 157 -23.36 17.62 7.46
C ARG A 157 -23.49 16.10 7.48
N LEU A 158 -22.37 15.37 7.40
CA LEU A 158 -22.35 13.91 7.47
C LEU A 158 -22.87 13.40 8.82
N GLU A 159 -22.52 14.04 9.94
CA GLU A 159 -23.04 13.70 11.27
C GLU A 159 -24.56 13.82 11.35
N ARG A 160 -25.14 14.89 10.79
CA ARG A 160 -26.61 15.07 10.73
C ARG A 160 -27.30 13.95 9.96
N VAL A 161 -26.71 13.52 8.84
CA VAL A 161 -27.27 12.41 8.04
C VAL A 161 -27.06 11.06 8.73
N LYS A 162 -25.97 10.87 9.50
CA LYS A 162 -25.78 9.67 10.31
C LYS A 162 -26.76 9.58 11.48
N SER A 163 -27.18 10.72 12.03
CA SER A 163 -28.23 10.78 13.05
C SER A 163 -29.66 10.60 12.51
N SER A 164 -29.86 10.73 11.20
CA SER A 164 -31.15 10.45 10.54
C SER A 164 -31.44 8.94 10.57
N GLN A 165 -32.66 8.54 10.92
CA GLN A 165 -33.10 7.13 10.84
C GLN A 165 -33.65 6.76 9.45
N ASN A 166 -33.57 7.65 8.45
CA ASN A 166 -34.13 7.40 7.13
C ASN A 166 -33.26 6.39 6.34
N PRO A 167 -33.81 5.23 5.92
CA PRO A 167 -33.08 4.24 5.13
C PRO A 167 -32.68 4.71 3.72
N ASP A 168 -33.41 5.68 3.13
CA ASP A 168 -33.11 6.24 1.81
C ASP A 168 -31.85 7.13 1.78
N ASP A 169 -31.31 7.49 2.95
CA ASP A 169 -30.10 8.32 3.07
C ASP A 169 -28.81 7.55 2.75
N SER A 170 -28.85 6.25 2.45
CA SER A 170 -27.65 5.41 2.27
C SER A 170 -26.74 5.91 1.14
N GLU A 171 -27.30 6.23 -0.02
CA GLU A 171 -26.54 6.71 -1.18
C GLU A 171 -25.97 8.12 -0.92
N LEU A 172 -26.76 8.98 -0.27
CA LEU A 172 -26.36 10.31 0.19
C LEU A 172 -25.21 10.26 1.22
N ARG A 173 -25.25 9.28 2.14
CA ARG A 173 -24.15 9.03 3.09
C ARG A 173 -22.89 8.65 2.36
N GLU A 174 -22.95 7.69 1.44
CA GLU A 174 -21.77 7.26 0.68
C GLU A 174 -21.17 8.40 -0.14
N GLN A 175 -22.01 9.23 -0.76
CA GLN A 175 -21.59 10.43 -1.46
C GLN A 175 -20.87 11.42 -0.53
N PHE A 176 -21.48 11.78 0.61
CA PHE A 176 -20.85 12.70 1.57
C PHE A 176 -19.57 12.12 2.19
N GLU A 177 -19.52 10.81 2.44
CA GLU A 177 -18.31 10.15 2.91
C GLU A 177 -17.18 10.20 1.87
N SER A 178 -17.48 9.99 0.60
CA SER A 178 -16.55 10.09 -0.53
C SER A 178 -16.03 11.52 -0.70
N GLU A 179 -16.94 12.49 -0.70
CA GLU A 179 -16.63 13.92 -0.79
C GLU A 179 -15.76 14.42 0.37
N LEU A 180 -16.07 14.02 1.60
CA LEU A 180 -15.26 14.34 2.78
C LEU A 180 -13.89 13.68 2.68
N GLY A 181 -13.84 12.41 2.27
CA GLY A 181 -12.59 11.67 2.07
C GLY A 181 -11.64 12.36 1.08
N ARG A 182 -12.16 12.93 -0.02
CA ARG A 182 -11.38 13.69 -1.01
C ARG A 182 -10.77 14.97 -0.42
N VAL A 183 -11.55 15.77 0.29
CA VAL A 183 -11.05 17.03 0.88
C VAL A 183 -10.06 16.75 2.01
N CYS A 184 -10.29 15.72 2.82
CA CYS A 184 -9.30 15.26 3.80
C CYS A 184 -7.98 14.83 3.13
N ALA A 185 -8.04 14.10 2.01
CA ALA A 185 -6.84 13.75 1.24
C ALA A 185 -6.09 14.98 0.72
N GLN A 186 -6.81 15.98 0.23
CA GLN A 186 -6.24 17.24 -0.21
C GLN A 186 -5.52 17.97 0.93
N LEU A 187 -6.13 18.07 2.13
CA LEU A 187 -5.49 18.73 3.27
C LEU A 187 -4.19 18.03 3.68
N GLU A 188 -4.21 16.70 3.83
CA GLU A 188 -3.01 15.92 4.14
C GLU A 188 -1.90 16.16 3.12
N GLN A 189 -2.27 16.18 1.84
CA GLN A 189 -1.34 16.40 0.73
C GLN A 189 -0.74 17.81 0.77
N MET A 190 -1.54 18.85 1.00
CA MET A 190 -1.05 20.23 1.12
C MET A 190 0.00 20.37 2.23
N ILE A 191 -0.23 19.74 3.39
CA ILE A 191 0.69 19.79 4.54
C ILE A 191 1.98 19.03 4.23
N VAL A 192 1.88 17.82 3.65
CA VAL A 192 3.06 17.03 3.25
C VAL A 192 3.89 17.75 2.18
N GLN A 193 3.24 18.31 1.16
CA GLN A 193 3.91 19.06 0.09
C GLN A 193 4.60 20.34 0.60
N ASN A 194 3.99 21.03 1.58
CA ASN A 194 4.65 22.16 2.23
C ASN A 194 5.96 21.74 2.91
N LEU A 195 5.95 20.62 3.64
CA LEU A 195 7.16 20.07 4.28
C LEU A 195 8.22 19.67 3.24
N GLU A 196 7.82 19.01 2.16
CA GLU A 196 8.72 18.64 1.05
C GLU A 196 9.37 19.88 0.40
N GLN A 197 8.62 20.96 0.24
CA GLN A 197 9.13 22.23 -0.30
C GLN A 197 10.10 22.94 0.65
N LEU A 198 9.82 22.94 1.96
CA LEU A 198 10.79 23.42 2.97
C LEU A 198 12.10 22.63 2.87
N GLU A 199 12.03 21.30 2.78
CA GLU A 199 13.22 20.46 2.62
C GLU A 199 13.95 20.71 1.29
N LYS A 200 13.22 20.95 0.20
CA LYS A 200 13.76 21.27 -1.12
C LYS A 200 14.53 22.60 -1.09
N ARG A 201 13.98 23.63 -0.46
CA ARG A 201 14.65 24.93 -0.26
C ARG A 201 15.95 24.77 0.52
N LYS A 202 15.93 24.02 1.64
CA LYS A 202 17.15 23.66 2.39
C LYS A 202 18.22 22.99 1.50
N ARG A 203 17.82 22.02 0.67
CA ARG A 203 18.75 21.32 -0.25
C ARG A 203 19.33 22.26 -1.30
N GLN A 204 18.52 23.14 -1.89
CA GLN A 204 18.96 24.15 -2.87
C GLN A 204 19.95 25.15 -2.26
N HIS A 205 19.64 25.69 -1.08
CA HIS A 205 20.55 26.61 -0.38
C HIS A 205 21.87 25.93 -0.02
N ARG A 206 21.85 24.67 0.43
CA ARG A 206 23.08 23.90 0.72
C ARG A 206 23.96 23.73 -0.52
N LYS A 207 23.38 23.45 -1.69
CA LYS A 207 24.13 23.37 -2.97
C LYS A 207 24.77 24.71 -3.32
N ASN A 208 24.04 25.81 -3.14
CA ASN A 208 24.54 27.16 -3.41
C ASN A 208 25.65 27.60 -2.43
N VAL A 209 25.61 27.14 -1.18
CA VAL A 209 26.69 27.36 -0.18
C VAL A 209 27.97 26.63 -0.58
N ASN A 210 27.86 25.39 -1.06
CA ASN A 210 29.02 24.63 -1.53
C ASN A 210 29.66 25.26 -2.78
N ALA A 211 28.88 26.03 -3.58
CA ALA A 211 29.35 26.73 -4.76
C ALA A 211 29.94 28.14 -4.49
N LYS A 212 29.56 28.82 -3.39
CA LYS A 212 30.03 30.17 -3.02
C LYS A 212 30.60 30.19 -1.60
N ARG A 213 31.91 30.45 -1.45
CA ARG A 213 32.64 30.41 -0.17
C ARG A 213 31.97 31.24 0.95
N ARG A 214 31.76 30.58 2.10
CA ARG A 214 31.62 31.03 3.50
C ARG A 214 30.49 31.97 3.97
N ASN A 215 29.74 32.70 3.14
CA ASN A 215 28.72 33.65 3.65
C ASN A 215 27.25 33.14 3.76
N ASN A 216 26.95 31.92 3.35
CA ASN A 216 25.56 31.41 3.29
C ASN A 216 25.17 30.41 4.41
N THR A 217 26.02 30.19 5.42
CA THR A 217 25.72 29.27 6.53
C THR A 217 24.48 29.71 7.33
N GLY A 218 24.33 31.01 7.60
CA GLY A 218 23.17 31.56 8.34
C GLY A 218 21.81 31.28 7.67
N ILE A 219 21.76 31.30 6.33
CA ILE A 219 20.54 30.99 5.56
C ILE A 219 20.17 29.51 5.72
N VAL A 220 21.15 28.60 5.72
CA VAL A 220 20.88 27.17 5.93
C VAL A 220 20.36 26.92 7.34
N TYR A 221 20.89 27.61 8.36
CA TYR A 221 20.37 27.51 9.73
C TYR A 221 18.92 27.99 9.83
N ALA A 222 18.58 29.12 9.22
CA ALA A 222 17.20 29.63 9.20
C ALA A 222 16.22 28.65 8.53
N GLU A 223 16.62 28.00 7.44
CA GLU A 223 15.76 26.99 6.78
C GLU A 223 15.64 25.69 7.61
N VAL A 224 16.69 25.29 8.33
CA VAL A 224 16.62 24.19 9.30
C VAL A 224 15.65 24.53 10.43
N GLU A 225 15.74 25.75 10.96
CA GLU A 225 14.84 26.23 12.01
C GLU A 225 13.38 26.25 11.55
N LYS A 226 13.08 26.73 10.34
CA LYS A 226 11.71 26.67 9.78
C LYS A 226 11.19 25.24 9.67
N ILE A 227 12.01 24.29 9.21
CA ILE A 227 11.62 22.88 9.14
C ILE A 227 11.32 22.38 10.56
N THR A 228 12.19 22.66 11.53
CA THR A 228 12.00 22.26 12.93
C THR A 228 10.72 22.85 13.51
N LEU A 229 10.48 24.15 13.34
CA LEU A 229 9.29 24.84 13.83
C LEU A 229 8.00 24.33 13.17
N PHE A 230 8.04 24.03 11.86
CA PHE A 230 6.90 23.43 11.16
C PHE A 230 6.59 22.03 11.70
N ARG A 231 7.62 21.21 11.89
CA ARG A 231 7.49 19.85 12.44
C ARG A 231 7.10 19.84 13.92
N GLN A 232 7.39 20.90 14.67
CA GLN A 232 6.99 21.10 16.07
C GLN A 232 5.57 21.65 16.24
N ASN A 233 4.94 22.15 15.16
CA ASN A 233 3.58 22.67 15.25
C ASN A 233 2.60 21.57 15.66
N GLU A 234 1.90 21.78 16.78
CA GLU A 234 1.03 20.76 17.39
C GLU A 234 -0.10 20.32 16.46
N TRP A 235 -0.71 21.24 15.71
CA TRP A 235 -1.75 20.89 14.74
C TRP A 235 -1.20 20.08 13.57
N VAL A 236 -0.01 20.42 13.05
CA VAL A 236 0.68 19.62 12.03
C VAL A 236 0.98 18.21 12.55
N ARG A 237 1.46 18.08 13.78
CA ARG A 237 1.71 16.80 14.45
C ARG A 237 0.42 16.00 14.65
N ARG A 238 -0.69 16.66 14.95
CA ARG A 238 -2.02 16.04 15.05
C ARG A 238 -2.54 15.55 13.70
N VAL A 239 -2.24 16.25 12.59
CA VAL A 239 -2.59 15.76 11.24
C VAL A 239 -1.65 14.63 10.78
N LEU A 240 -0.36 14.71 11.12
CA LEU A 240 0.69 13.79 10.70
C LEU A 240 1.46 13.21 11.91
N PRO A 241 0.88 12.28 12.70
CA PRO A 241 1.52 11.78 13.92
C PRO A 241 2.84 11.05 13.67
N GLY A 242 3.05 10.53 12.45
CA GLY A 242 4.33 9.94 12.06
C GLY A 242 5.53 10.89 12.16
N ILE A 243 5.31 12.21 12.14
CA ILE A 243 6.38 13.19 12.43
C ILE A 243 6.90 13.01 13.84
N VAL A 244 6.01 12.91 14.83
CA VAL A 244 6.36 12.76 16.24
C VAL A 244 7.07 11.43 16.47
N TRP A 245 6.51 10.34 15.94
CA TRP A 245 7.13 9.01 15.99
C TRP A 245 8.59 9.02 15.51
N LYS A 246 8.84 9.73 14.40
CA LYS A 246 10.17 9.74 13.77
C LYS A 246 11.13 10.74 14.40
N ASP A 247 10.67 11.92 14.77
CA ASP A 247 11.53 13.00 15.30
C ASP A 247 11.92 12.74 16.75
N GLU A 248 11.01 12.19 17.54
CA GLU A 248 11.24 11.89 18.96
C GLU A 248 11.73 10.45 19.16
N ASN A 249 11.99 9.72 18.07
CA ASN A 249 12.40 8.32 18.08
C ASN A 249 11.54 7.45 19.00
N GLN A 250 10.21 7.64 18.94
CA GLN A 250 9.29 6.92 19.83
C GLN A 250 9.39 5.40 19.54
N PRO A 251 9.39 4.55 20.58
CA PRO A 251 9.60 3.12 20.42
C PRO A 251 8.47 2.41 19.69
N LEU A 252 7.26 2.99 19.63
CA LEU A 252 6.07 2.33 19.09
C LEU A 252 5.21 3.23 18.20
N LEU A 253 4.86 2.71 17.02
CA LEU A 253 3.79 3.21 16.16
C LEU A 253 2.64 2.20 16.11
N VAL A 254 1.43 2.61 16.43
CA VAL A 254 0.25 1.74 16.47
C VAL A 254 -0.71 2.10 15.34
N MET A 255 -1.21 1.11 14.60
CA MET A 255 -2.21 1.34 13.56
C MET A 255 -3.06 0.11 13.24
N THR A 256 -4.10 0.29 12.44
CA THR A 256 -4.90 -0.82 11.93
C THR A 256 -4.29 -1.44 10.68
N THR A 257 -4.62 -2.71 10.38
CA THR A 257 -4.26 -3.36 9.11
C THR A 257 -4.67 -2.53 7.89
N HIS A 258 -5.85 -1.91 7.95
CA HIS A 258 -6.35 -1.04 6.88
C HIS A 258 -5.47 0.18 6.68
N LYS A 259 -5.00 0.82 7.77
CA LYS A 259 -4.10 1.97 7.70
C LYS A 259 -2.73 1.56 7.17
N PHE A 260 -2.23 0.40 7.60
CA PHE A 260 -0.94 -0.13 7.15
C PHE A 260 -0.93 -0.49 5.67
N PHE A 261 -2.02 -1.07 5.17
CA PHE A 261 -2.22 -1.40 3.75
C PHE A 261 -2.34 -0.14 2.87
N ASN A 262 -3.24 0.78 3.21
CA ASN A 262 -3.50 1.98 2.39
C ASN A 262 -2.38 3.03 2.47
N GLY A 263 -1.54 2.96 3.51
CA GLY A 263 -0.37 3.80 3.69
C GLY A 263 -0.53 4.95 4.68
N PHE A 264 0.63 5.43 5.10
CA PHE A 264 0.77 6.51 6.06
C PHE A 264 2.03 7.34 5.77
N PHE A 265 2.09 8.53 6.34
CA PHE A 265 3.29 9.35 6.33
C PHE A 265 4.13 8.99 7.56
N ASP A 266 5.35 8.48 7.36
CA ASP A 266 6.25 8.01 8.43
C ASP A 266 7.04 9.12 9.11
N GLY A 267 6.70 10.38 8.85
CA GLY A 267 7.45 11.55 9.28
C GLY A 267 8.48 12.06 8.27
N ARG A 268 8.82 11.27 7.25
CA ARG A 268 9.74 11.65 6.16
C ARG A 268 9.10 11.51 4.79
N ARG A 269 8.32 10.46 4.56
CA ARG A 269 7.69 10.12 3.28
C ARG A 269 6.43 9.28 3.50
N ARG A 270 5.64 9.14 2.43
CA ARG A 270 4.53 8.18 2.41
C ARG A 270 5.10 6.78 2.19
N VAL A 271 4.68 5.84 3.05
CA VAL A 271 5.03 4.42 2.98
C VAL A 271 3.79 3.54 3.17
N ARG A 272 3.88 2.30 2.72
CA ARG A 272 2.85 1.26 2.80
C ARG A 272 3.49 -0.08 3.16
N MET A 273 2.67 -1.05 3.54
CA MET A 273 3.10 -2.43 3.82
C MET A 273 3.97 -3.04 2.69
N GLY A 274 3.63 -2.79 1.42
CA GLY A 274 4.36 -3.33 0.27
C GLY A 274 5.51 -2.47 -0.26
N ASP A 275 5.83 -1.34 0.37
CA ASP A 275 6.83 -0.41 -0.14
C ASP A 275 8.24 -0.75 0.34
N ALA A 276 9.21 -0.75 -0.58
CA ALA A 276 10.61 -0.99 -0.24
C ALA A 276 11.22 0.05 0.73
N ALA A 277 10.61 1.23 0.81
CA ALA A 277 11.03 2.30 1.71
C ALA A 277 10.71 2.01 3.19
N LEU A 278 9.80 1.07 3.47
CA LEU A 278 9.51 0.58 4.81
C LEU A 278 10.45 -0.58 5.13
N SER A 279 11.58 -0.28 5.75
CA SER A 279 12.62 -1.25 6.10
C SER A 279 13.28 -0.94 7.44
N GLY A 280 13.83 -1.97 8.08
CA GLY A 280 14.58 -1.83 9.33
C GLY A 280 13.72 -1.62 10.57
N TYR A 281 12.48 -2.12 10.58
CA TYR A 281 11.59 -2.06 11.75
C TYR A 281 11.30 -3.45 12.33
N VAL A 282 10.93 -3.48 13.61
CA VAL A 282 10.28 -4.66 14.23
C VAL A 282 8.77 -4.48 14.12
N ILE A 283 8.08 -5.43 13.50
CA ILE A 283 6.64 -5.31 13.21
C ILE A 283 5.89 -6.42 13.90
N PHE A 284 4.97 -6.07 14.79
CA PHE A 284 4.06 -7.00 15.44
C PHE A 284 2.73 -6.96 14.71
N ILE A 285 2.33 -8.11 14.17
CA ILE A 285 1.03 -8.28 13.52
C ILE A 285 0.20 -9.19 14.41
N ASP A 286 -0.77 -8.62 15.10
CA ASP A 286 -1.65 -9.37 15.98
C ASP A 286 -2.80 -10.04 15.22
N GLU A 287 -3.35 -11.09 15.82
CA GLU A 287 -4.35 -11.97 15.20
C GLU A 287 -3.91 -12.41 13.80
N PHE A 288 -2.65 -12.84 13.72
CA PHE A 288 -1.95 -13.11 12.47
C PHE A 288 -2.71 -14.06 11.55
N GLU A 289 -3.35 -15.10 12.11
CA GLU A 289 -4.17 -16.07 11.38
C GLU A 289 -5.41 -15.47 10.69
N TYR A 290 -5.86 -14.28 11.08
CA TYR A 290 -7.03 -13.59 10.51
C TYR A 290 -6.65 -12.45 9.56
N GLN A 291 -5.37 -12.17 9.37
CA GLN A 291 -4.92 -11.08 8.52
C GLN A 291 -5.04 -11.41 7.03
N GLU A 292 -4.93 -12.69 6.67
CA GLU A 292 -5.09 -13.16 5.28
C GLU A 292 -6.43 -12.73 4.66
N PRO A 293 -7.61 -13.02 5.25
CA PRO A 293 -8.88 -12.63 4.66
C PRO A 293 -9.09 -11.11 4.66
N VAL A 294 -8.55 -10.38 5.65
CA VAL A 294 -8.60 -8.91 5.68
C VAL A 294 -7.80 -8.32 4.52
N LEU A 295 -6.59 -8.82 4.27
CA LEU A 295 -5.75 -8.38 3.17
C LEU A 295 -6.35 -8.76 1.80
N LEU A 296 -6.93 -9.96 1.66
CA LEU A 296 -7.67 -10.36 0.45
C LEU A 296 -8.81 -9.39 0.14
N ALA A 297 -9.62 -9.05 1.15
CA ALA A 297 -10.72 -8.11 0.98
C ALA A 297 -10.23 -6.75 0.48
N LEU A 298 -9.14 -6.23 1.06
CA LEU A 298 -8.52 -4.98 0.63
C LEU A 298 -7.95 -5.05 -0.79
N LEU A 299 -7.27 -6.15 -1.14
CA LEU A 299 -6.69 -6.38 -2.46
C LEU A 299 -7.76 -6.49 -3.55
N SER A 300 -8.88 -7.14 -3.28
CA SER A 300 -10.00 -7.29 -4.23
C SER A 300 -10.65 -5.95 -4.63
N GLN A 301 -10.48 -4.91 -3.80
CA GLN A 301 -10.99 -3.57 -4.04
C GLN A 301 -9.97 -2.66 -4.72
N ALA A 302 -8.71 -3.07 -4.79
CA ALA A 302 -7.62 -2.20 -5.21
C ALA A 302 -7.64 -1.93 -6.73
N GLN A 303 -8.13 -2.86 -7.56
CA GLN A 303 -8.11 -2.73 -9.01
C GLN A 303 -9.38 -3.30 -9.67
N ARG A 304 -10.34 -2.42 -9.99
CA ARG A 304 -11.64 -2.77 -10.58
C ARG A 304 -11.76 -2.39 -12.06
N VAL A 305 -10.78 -2.78 -12.87
CA VAL A 305 -10.81 -2.50 -14.33
C VAL A 305 -11.62 -3.59 -15.04
N GLN A 306 -12.78 -3.23 -15.60
CA GLN A 306 -13.60 -4.10 -16.46
C GLN A 306 -13.24 -3.92 -17.93
N GLU A 307 -13.57 -4.90 -18.79
CA GLU A 307 -13.31 -4.80 -20.24
C GLU A 307 -11.86 -4.38 -20.55
N LEU A 308 -10.89 -5.12 -19.99
CA LEU A 308 -9.47 -4.75 -20.02
C LEU A 308 -8.92 -4.44 -21.43
N PRO A 309 -9.24 -5.19 -22.50
CA PRO A 309 -8.80 -4.86 -23.86
C PRO A 309 -9.27 -3.48 -24.32
N GLN A 310 -10.51 -3.09 -23.97
CA GLN A 310 -11.05 -1.79 -24.33
C GLN A 310 -10.33 -0.68 -23.58
N CYS A 311 -10.15 -0.84 -22.26
CA CYS A 311 -9.39 0.10 -21.43
C CYS A 311 -7.97 0.31 -21.97
N LEU A 312 -7.23 -0.79 -22.22
CA LEU A 312 -5.86 -0.72 -22.72
C LEU A 312 -5.76 -0.22 -24.16
N GLY A 313 -6.76 -0.52 -24.98
CA GLY A 313 -6.83 0.00 -26.35
C GLY A 313 -6.93 1.52 -26.37
N VAL A 314 -7.83 2.10 -25.59
CA VAL A 314 -7.95 3.56 -25.44
C VAL A 314 -6.67 4.15 -24.84
N LEU A 315 -6.12 3.51 -23.80
CA LEU A 315 -4.89 3.95 -23.16
C LEU A 315 -3.71 4.01 -24.15
N ILE A 316 -3.58 3.03 -25.05
CA ILE A 316 -2.53 3.01 -26.07
C ILE A 316 -2.80 4.04 -27.16
N ASP A 317 -4.00 4.05 -27.75
CA ASP A 317 -4.34 4.95 -28.86
C ASP A 317 -4.20 6.42 -28.46
N GLU A 318 -4.94 6.81 -27.41
CA GLU A 318 -4.97 8.19 -26.93
C GLU A 318 -3.69 8.55 -26.17
N GLY A 319 -3.06 7.58 -25.48
CA GLY A 319 -1.78 7.78 -24.81
C GLY A 319 -0.66 8.09 -25.79
N LYS A 320 -0.54 7.34 -26.90
CA LYS A 320 0.46 7.61 -27.95
C LYS A 320 0.27 9.01 -28.56
N ARG A 321 -0.98 9.40 -28.86
CA ARG A 321 -1.32 10.74 -29.37
C ARG A 321 -0.95 11.84 -28.37
N LEU A 322 -1.30 11.65 -27.10
CA LEU A 322 -0.97 12.59 -26.03
C LEU A 322 0.55 12.75 -25.86
N ILE A 323 1.28 11.64 -25.84
CA ILE A 323 2.75 11.65 -25.73
C ILE A 323 3.39 12.36 -26.93
N ALA A 324 2.88 12.13 -28.15
CA ALA A 324 3.37 12.81 -29.34
C ALA A 324 3.18 14.34 -29.25
N ARG A 325 1.99 14.81 -28.84
CA ARG A 325 1.73 16.25 -28.61
C ARG A 325 2.63 16.83 -27.52
N ALA A 326 2.81 16.11 -26.41
CA ALA A 326 3.67 16.55 -25.30
C ALA A 326 5.15 16.69 -25.72
N ARG A 327 5.63 15.85 -26.65
CA ARG A 327 6.98 15.97 -27.21
C ARG A 327 7.13 17.20 -28.10
N ILE A 328 6.13 17.49 -28.94
CA ILE A 328 6.12 18.68 -29.82
C ILE A 328 6.11 19.97 -28.99
N ALA A 329 5.37 19.98 -27.88
CA ALA A 329 5.27 21.12 -26.98
C ALA A 329 6.57 21.45 -26.20
N GLN A 330 7.66 20.69 -26.40
CA GLN A 330 8.98 20.92 -25.80
C GLN A 330 8.94 21.15 -24.28
N SER A 331 8.41 20.18 -23.53
CA SER A 331 8.46 20.20 -22.06
C SER A 331 9.90 20.37 -21.56
N GLU A 332 10.18 21.41 -20.77
CA GLU A 332 11.50 21.62 -20.16
C GLU A 332 11.87 20.55 -19.10
N ASN A 333 10.90 19.72 -18.70
CA ASN A 333 11.10 18.69 -17.68
C ASN A 333 11.65 17.38 -18.28
N GLU A 334 12.97 17.20 -18.22
CA GLU A 334 13.69 16.02 -18.70
C GLU A 334 13.19 14.71 -18.07
N SER A 335 12.84 14.72 -16.78
CA SER A 335 12.32 13.54 -16.07
C SER A 335 10.95 13.09 -16.62
N LEU A 336 10.09 14.07 -16.95
CA LEU A 336 8.80 13.81 -17.57
C LEU A 336 8.98 13.25 -19.00
N ILE A 337 9.89 13.83 -19.79
CA ILE A 337 10.21 13.33 -21.13
C ILE A 337 10.67 11.87 -21.08
N LYS A 338 11.58 11.55 -20.15
CA LYS A 338 12.07 10.17 -19.97
C LYS A 338 10.93 9.20 -19.65
N LEU A 339 10.05 9.55 -18.71
CA LEU A 339 8.91 8.71 -18.34
C LEU A 339 7.92 8.52 -19.50
N LEU A 340 7.62 9.58 -20.26
CA LEU A 340 6.75 9.46 -21.43
C LEU A 340 7.40 8.64 -22.56
N LYS A 341 8.74 8.64 -22.67
CA LYS A 341 9.48 7.77 -23.59
C LYS A 341 9.41 6.31 -23.16
N GLU A 342 9.63 6.02 -21.88
CA GLU A 342 9.47 4.66 -21.30
C GLU A 342 8.06 4.14 -21.56
N LEU A 343 7.04 4.96 -21.33
CA LEU A 343 5.64 4.59 -21.55
C LEU A 343 5.33 4.30 -23.02
N ALA A 344 5.77 5.16 -23.94
CA ALA A 344 5.59 4.94 -25.38
C ALA A 344 6.28 3.66 -25.85
N GLN A 345 7.50 3.40 -25.38
CA GLN A 345 8.22 2.18 -25.70
C GLN A 345 7.46 0.94 -25.20
N HIS A 346 6.93 0.97 -23.98
CA HIS A 346 6.12 -0.13 -23.45
C HIS A 346 4.86 -0.39 -24.27
N PHE A 347 4.23 0.65 -24.81
CA PHE A 347 3.09 0.50 -25.73
C PHE A 347 3.51 -0.14 -27.05
N GLU A 348 4.64 0.27 -27.63
CA GLU A 348 5.14 -0.35 -28.88
C GLU A 348 5.54 -1.81 -28.70
N GLU A 349 6.24 -2.13 -27.60
CA GLU A 349 6.63 -3.51 -27.28
C GLU A 349 5.39 -4.43 -27.18
N ALA A 350 4.32 -3.97 -26.51
CA ALA A 350 3.10 -4.76 -26.36
C ALA A 350 2.33 -4.92 -27.68
N VAL A 351 2.29 -3.89 -28.52
CA VAL A 351 1.66 -3.96 -29.85
C VAL A 351 2.44 -4.91 -30.75
N THR A 352 3.77 -4.80 -30.75
CA THR A 352 4.65 -5.65 -31.57
C THR A 352 4.50 -7.12 -31.19
N GLU A 353 4.53 -7.44 -29.90
CA GLU A 353 4.38 -8.80 -29.41
C GLU A 353 3.03 -9.43 -29.78
N LEU A 354 1.93 -8.67 -29.71
CA LEU A 354 0.62 -9.17 -30.14
C LEU A 354 0.54 -9.32 -31.66
N SER A 355 1.17 -8.41 -32.41
CA SER A 355 1.25 -8.48 -33.86
C SER A 355 2.05 -9.69 -34.35
N GLU A 356 3.11 -10.09 -33.65
CA GLU A 356 3.87 -11.32 -33.92
C GLU A 356 3.01 -12.58 -33.78
N GLN A 357 1.89 -12.50 -33.05
CA GLN A 357 0.88 -13.56 -32.92
C GLN A 357 -0.32 -13.35 -33.85
N GLY A 358 -0.23 -12.43 -34.82
CA GLY A 358 -1.30 -12.14 -35.78
C GLY A 358 -2.44 -11.27 -35.24
N ILE A 359 -2.28 -10.65 -34.06
CA ILE A 359 -3.29 -9.79 -33.44
C ILE A 359 -2.94 -8.33 -33.69
N ALA A 360 -3.75 -7.64 -34.49
CA ALA A 360 -3.64 -6.21 -34.74
C ALA A 360 -4.22 -5.39 -33.57
N PHE A 361 -3.53 -5.36 -32.43
CA PHE A 361 -3.93 -4.57 -31.27
C PHE A 361 -3.46 -3.10 -31.40
N PRO A 362 -4.28 -2.09 -31.08
CA PRO A 362 -5.60 -2.16 -30.44
C PRO A 362 -6.80 -2.19 -31.41
N ALA A 363 -6.60 -2.23 -32.73
CA ALA A 363 -7.70 -2.24 -33.71
C ALA A 363 -8.66 -3.43 -33.52
N GLN A 364 -8.12 -4.61 -33.24
CA GLN A 364 -8.88 -5.85 -32.96
C GLN A 364 -9.16 -6.06 -31.46
N ARG A 365 -9.23 -5.02 -30.63
CA ARG A 365 -9.42 -5.17 -29.17
C ARG A 365 -10.78 -5.76 -28.76
N ALA A 366 -11.77 -5.75 -29.65
CA ALA A 366 -13.10 -6.23 -29.35
C ALA A 366 -13.17 -7.76 -29.36
N LEU A 367 -13.74 -8.38 -28.33
CA LEU A 367 -14.11 -9.78 -28.41
C LEU A 367 -15.46 -9.93 -29.09
N VAL A 368 -15.55 -10.90 -29.99
CA VAL A 368 -16.76 -11.15 -30.79
C VAL A 368 -17.11 -12.63 -30.85
N LYS A 369 -18.38 -12.95 -31.07
CA LYS A 369 -18.85 -14.29 -31.43
C LYS A 369 -18.98 -14.43 -32.94
N ALA A 370 -19.05 -15.66 -33.42
CA ALA A 370 -19.38 -15.95 -34.81
C ALA A 370 -20.75 -15.34 -35.19
N PRO A 371 -20.91 -14.81 -36.41
CA PRO A 371 -22.19 -14.33 -36.90
C PRO A 371 -23.29 -15.39 -36.80
N ASN A 372 -24.51 -14.99 -36.44
CA ASN A 372 -25.70 -15.86 -36.35
C ASN A 372 -25.58 -17.04 -35.37
N THR A 373 -24.66 -16.97 -34.40
CA THR A 373 -24.53 -17.97 -33.34
C THR A 373 -24.99 -17.43 -31.99
N SER A 374 -25.34 -18.30 -31.04
CA SER A 374 -25.54 -17.94 -29.63
C SER A 374 -24.25 -18.15 -28.85
N PHE A 375 -23.92 -17.26 -27.90
CA PHE A 375 -22.72 -17.42 -27.08
C PHE A 375 -23.06 -17.93 -25.66
N SER A 376 -22.54 -19.10 -25.29
CA SER A 376 -22.62 -19.57 -23.91
C SER A 376 -21.56 -18.88 -23.05
N PRO A 377 -21.91 -18.40 -21.84
CA PRO A 377 -20.94 -17.77 -20.96
C PRO A 377 -19.74 -18.68 -20.67
N ARG A 378 -18.54 -18.10 -20.69
CA ARG A 378 -17.30 -18.84 -20.41
C ARG A 378 -16.56 -18.21 -19.26
N TYR A 379 -16.05 -19.06 -18.37
CA TYR A 379 -15.23 -18.65 -17.23
C TYR A 379 -13.78 -19.06 -17.46
N LEU A 380 -12.86 -18.12 -17.24
CA LEU A 380 -11.43 -18.35 -17.27
C LEU A 380 -10.83 -17.86 -15.95
N PHE A 381 -10.30 -18.79 -15.17
CA PHE A 381 -9.52 -18.49 -13.98
C PHE A 381 -8.03 -18.53 -14.31
N GLN A 382 -7.31 -17.47 -13.97
CA GLN A 382 -5.90 -17.30 -14.26
C GLN A 382 -5.12 -17.16 -12.96
N SER A 383 -4.19 -18.10 -12.77
CA SER A 383 -3.16 -18.11 -11.72
C SER A 383 -1.78 -18.28 -12.40
N ASP A 384 -0.97 -19.28 -11.99
CA ASP A 384 0.19 -19.75 -12.76
C ASP A 384 -0.25 -20.32 -14.12
N TYR A 385 -1.43 -20.94 -14.13
CA TYR A 385 -2.04 -21.57 -15.30
C TYR A 385 -3.39 -20.91 -15.59
N THR A 386 -3.89 -21.09 -16.81
CA THR A 386 -5.27 -20.73 -17.14
C THR A 386 -6.14 -21.98 -17.04
N ILE A 387 -7.11 -21.95 -16.13
CA ILE A 387 -8.14 -22.96 -15.98
C ILE A 387 -9.41 -22.40 -16.61
N SER A 388 -9.97 -23.11 -17.57
CA SER A 388 -11.20 -22.69 -18.25
C SER A 388 -12.20 -23.84 -18.27
N GLN A 389 -13.49 -23.52 -18.12
CA GLN A 389 -14.56 -24.52 -18.21
C GLN A 389 -14.57 -25.24 -19.57
N LEU A 390 -14.28 -24.49 -20.64
CA LEU A 390 -14.15 -24.98 -22.01
C LEU A 390 -12.85 -24.42 -22.61
N PRO A 391 -12.16 -25.18 -23.49
CA PRO A 391 -11.08 -24.62 -24.29
C PRO A 391 -11.54 -23.33 -24.96
N THR A 392 -10.80 -22.25 -24.74
CA THR A 392 -11.19 -20.92 -25.21
C THR A 392 -10.00 -20.28 -25.92
N PHE A 393 -10.16 -20.11 -27.23
CA PHE A 393 -9.18 -19.49 -28.11
C PHE A 393 -9.76 -18.22 -28.72
N LEU A 394 -8.87 -17.36 -29.19
CA LEU A 394 -9.18 -16.10 -29.84
C LEU A 394 -8.62 -16.16 -31.26
N GLU A 395 -9.49 -16.06 -32.25
CA GLU A 395 -9.10 -16.04 -33.66
C GLU A 395 -9.19 -14.59 -34.20
N PRO A 396 -8.09 -14.03 -34.73
CA PRO A 396 -8.11 -12.70 -35.34
C PRO A 396 -9.03 -12.64 -36.56
N ARG A 397 -9.93 -11.65 -36.58
CA ARG A 397 -10.82 -11.30 -37.70
C ARG A 397 -10.78 -9.80 -37.95
N ASP A 398 -11.23 -9.36 -39.11
CA ASP A 398 -11.24 -7.93 -39.46
C ASP A 398 -12.06 -7.06 -38.48
N HIS A 399 -13.07 -7.66 -37.85
CA HIS A 399 -14.00 -6.97 -36.94
C HIS A 399 -13.76 -7.27 -35.45
N GLY A 400 -12.68 -7.97 -35.09
CA GLY A 400 -12.34 -8.26 -33.69
C GLY A 400 -11.62 -9.60 -33.50
N LEU A 401 -11.57 -10.03 -32.24
CA LEU A 401 -11.07 -11.34 -31.83
C LEU A 401 -12.25 -12.27 -31.58
N GLU A 402 -12.47 -13.20 -32.49
CA GLU A 402 -13.55 -14.17 -32.41
C GLU A 402 -13.25 -15.22 -31.34
N VAL A 403 -14.18 -15.43 -30.40
CA VAL A 403 -14.03 -16.41 -29.32
C VAL A 403 -14.46 -17.78 -29.81
N VAL A 404 -13.49 -18.64 -30.07
CA VAL A 404 -13.70 -20.00 -30.61
C VAL A 404 -13.34 -21.07 -29.57
N GLN A 405 -13.82 -22.30 -29.78
CA GLN A 405 -13.55 -23.44 -28.89
C GLN A 405 -12.43 -24.34 -29.42
N GLU A 406 -12.30 -24.43 -30.74
CA GLU A 406 -11.28 -25.24 -31.39
C GLU A 406 -10.05 -24.40 -31.71
N LYS A 407 -8.88 -25.02 -31.56
CA LYS A 407 -7.61 -24.38 -31.89
C LYS A 407 -7.43 -24.38 -33.41
N THR A 408 -7.31 -23.22 -34.00
CA THR A 408 -6.89 -23.02 -35.41
C THR A 408 -5.42 -22.61 -35.49
N ALA A 409 -4.85 -22.64 -36.70
CA ALA A 409 -3.46 -22.22 -36.95
C ALA A 409 -3.19 -20.75 -36.61
N HIS A 410 -4.23 -19.90 -36.64
CA HIS A 410 -4.14 -18.46 -36.37
C HIS A 410 -4.70 -18.08 -35.00
N SER A 411 -5.28 -19.02 -34.26
CA SER A 411 -5.86 -18.76 -32.95
C SER A 411 -4.80 -18.74 -31.84
N VAL A 412 -5.00 -17.87 -30.85
CA VAL A 412 -4.23 -17.86 -29.60
C VAL A 412 -5.10 -18.30 -28.43
N THR A 413 -4.52 -18.88 -27.39
CA THR A 413 -5.26 -19.16 -26.16
C THR A 413 -5.71 -17.85 -25.49
N ALA A 414 -6.97 -17.75 -25.06
CA ALA A 414 -7.47 -16.55 -24.39
C ALA A 414 -6.66 -16.19 -23.13
N GLY A 415 -6.20 -17.19 -22.37
CA GLY A 415 -5.30 -16.99 -21.23
C GLY A 415 -3.97 -16.32 -21.59
N TYR A 416 -3.39 -16.65 -22.76
CA TYR A 416 -2.18 -16.00 -23.26
C TYR A 416 -2.44 -14.52 -23.52
N PHE A 417 -3.48 -14.19 -24.28
CA PHE A 417 -3.85 -12.81 -24.60
C PHE A 417 -4.10 -11.99 -23.33
N LEU A 418 -4.92 -12.49 -22.41
CA LEU A 418 -5.23 -11.82 -21.15
C LEU A 418 -3.97 -11.62 -20.28
N SER A 419 -3.06 -12.59 -20.23
CA SER A 419 -1.78 -12.44 -19.52
C SER A 419 -0.93 -11.28 -20.05
N ARG A 420 -0.94 -11.05 -21.37
CA ARG A 420 -0.20 -9.96 -22.00
C ARG A 420 -0.79 -8.61 -21.66
N LEU A 421 -2.12 -8.51 -21.68
CA LEU A 421 -2.84 -7.32 -21.26
C LEU A 421 -2.59 -6.99 -19.78
N GLU A 422 -2.60 -7.99 -18.89
CA GLU A 422 -2.30 -7.79 -17.47
C GLU A 422 -0.89 -7.29 -17.24
N ARG A 423 0.08 -7.86 -17.96
CA ARG A 423 1.48 -7.42 -17.90
C ARG A 423 1.63 -5.99 -18.39
N LEU A 424 0.96 -5.63 -19.48
CA LEU A 424 0.93 -4.26 -20.01
C LEU A 424 0.34 -3.28 -19.00
N LEU A 425 -0.82 -3.59 -18.41
CA LEU A 425 -1.44 -2.75 -17.41
C LEU A 425 -0.52 -2.55 -16.21
N ARG A 426 0.08 -3.63 -15.68
CA ARG A 426 1.00 -3.55 -14.54
C ARG A 426 2.20 -2.66 -14.83
N LYS A 427 2.89 -2.86 -15.95
CA LYS A 427 4.04 -2.04 -16.37
C LYS A 427 3.65 -0.57 -16.57
N THR A 428 2.48 -0.33 -17.16
CA THR A 428 1.92 1.02 -17.33
C THR A 428 1.73 1.69 -15.97
N LEU A 429 1.02 1.05 -15.04
CA LEU A 429 0.77 1.61 -13.71
C LEU A 429 2.07 1.81 -12.92
N GLN A 430 3.06 0.92 -13.05
CA GLN A 430 4.39 1.08 -12.45
C GLN A 430 5.20 2.24 -13.04
N THR A 431 5.03 2.53 -14.33
CA THR A 431 5.72 3.66 -14.97
C THR A 431 5.05 4.97 -14.57
N LEU A 432 3.72 4.98 -14.58
CA LEU A 432 2.91 6.14 -14.20
C LEU A 432 3.01 6.49 -12.72
N SER A 433 3.21 5.51 -11.83
CA SER A 433 3.42 5.77 -10.40
C SER A 433 4.72 6.56 -10.11
N LYS A 434 5.64 6.62 -11.07
CA LYS A 434 6.86 7.45 -10.99
C LYS A 434 6.60 8.90 -11.42
N LEU A 435 5.43 9.22 -11.98
CA LEU A 435 5.11 10.60 -12.37
C LEU A 435 5.09 11.49 -11.12
N PRO A 436 5.60 12.73 -11.23
CA PRO A 436 5.54 13.68 -10.14
C PRO A 436 4.09 13.90 -9.69
N VAL A 437 3.88 13.89 -8.38
CA VAL A 437 2.60 14.28 -7.77
C VAL A 437 2.31 15.78 -8.02
N GLU A 438 3.34 16.55 -8.35
CA GLU A 438 3.29 17.95 -8.69
C GLU A 438 2.73 18.20 -10.12
N GLY A 439 1.42 18.43 -10.30
CA GLY A 439 0.83 19.00 -11.55
C GLY A 439 1.20 20.46 -11.90
N GLN A 440 0.54 21.13 -12.85
CA GLN A 440 0.82 22.56 -13.11
C GLN A 440 0.24 23.49 -12.02
N VAL A 441 0.82 24.69 -11.87
CA VAL A 441 0.30 25.73 -10.97
C VAL A 441 -1.13 26.08 -11.41
N GLY A 442 -2.11 25.91 -10.51
CA GLY A 442 -3.52 26.24 -10.76
C GLY A 442 -4.45 25.08 -11.13
N SER A 443 -3.95 23.91 -11.57
CA SER A 443 -4.82 22.79 -12.01
C SER A 443 -5.41 21.94 -10.89
N GLY A 444 -4.86 22.01 -9.67
CA GLY A 444 -5.30 21.23 -8.52
C GLY A 444 -5.07 19.71 -8.62
N ARG A 445 -4.54 19.20 -9.75
CA ARG A 445 -4.34 17.78 -10.03
C ARG A 445 -2.85 17.39 -10.02
N SER A 446 -2.56 16.11 -9.81
CA SER A 446 -1.21 15.57 -10.06
C SER A 446 -0.99 15.32 -11.55
N LEU A 447 0.25 15.22 -12.03
CA LEU A 447 0.49 14.91 -13.45
C LEU A 447 -0.09 13.54 -13.85
N TYR A 448 -0.08 12.59 -12.93
CA TYR A 448 -0.74 11.31 -13.14
C TYR A 448 -2.27 11.46 -13.28
N ASP A 449 -2.89 12.20 -12.37
CA ASP A 449 -4.34 12.44 -12.40
C ASP A 449 -4.75 13.24 -13.64
N GLU A 450 -3.92 14.19 -14.06
CA GLU A 450 -4.08 14.93 -15.31
C GLU A 450 -3.96 14.01 -16.53
N PHE A 451 -2.93 13.16 -16.57
CA PHE A 451 -2.76 12.15 -17.62
C PHE A 451 -3.99 11.24 -17.70
N MET A 452 -4.46 10.73 -16.57
CA MET A 452 -5.65 9.87 -16.52
C MET A 452 -6.90 10.62 -16.92
N HIS A 453 -7.08 11.88 -16.50
CA HIS A 453 -8.25 12.68 -16.87
C HIS A 453 -8.28 13.03 -18.37
N LEU A 454 -7.12 13.23 -19.00
CA LEU A 454 -7.04 13.50 -20.44
C LEU A 454 -7.45 12.29 -21.27
N LEU A 455 -7.16 11.07 -20.80
CA LEU A 455 -7.51 9.82 -21.47
C LEU A 455 -8.93 9.35 -21.12
N PHE A 456 -9.25 9.36 -19.83
CA PHE A 456 -10.48 8.84 -19.27
C PHE A 456 -11.14 9.94 -18.44
N ASN A 457 -12.26 10.47 -18.91
CA ASN A 457 -13.13 11.36 -18.15
C ASN A 457 -14.57 11.04 -18.55
N SER A 458 -15.56 11.68 -17.91
CA SER A 458 -16.97 11.43 -18.23
C SER A 458 -17.35 11.69 -19.69
N VAL A 459 -16.56 12.48 -20.43
CA VAL A 459 -16.75 12.75 -21.86
C VAL A 459 -16.12 11.64 -22.73
N ASN A 460 -14.99 11.08 -22.29
CA ASN A 460 -14.14 10.22 -23.13
C ASN A 460 -14.15 8.73 -22.73
N ASP A 461 -14.65 8.37 -21.55
CA ASP A 461 -14.54 7.00 -21.03
C ASP A 461 -15.79 6.12 -21.23
N TYR A 462 -16.87 6.69 -21.80
CA TYR A 462 -18.15 6.03 -22.06
C TYR A 462 -18.75 5.23 -20.87
N GLN A 463 -18.20 5.43 -19.66
CA GLN A 463 -18.52 4.71 -18.43
C GLN A 463 -18.51 5.67 -17.23
N SER A 464 -18.97 6.91 -17.41
CA SER A 464 -19.15 7.90 -16.32
C SER A 464 -17.90 8.16 -15.46
N GLY A 465 -16.69 8.09 -16.03
CA GLY A 465 -15.43 8.26 -15.30
C GLY A 465 -14.93 7.00 -14.58
N HIS A 466 -15.53 5.82 -14.83
CA HIS A 466 -15.15 4.55 -14.23
C HIS A 466 -13.67 4.22 -14.40
N TYR A 467 -13.09 4.35 -15.61
CA TYR A 467 -11.68 3.98 -15.82
C TYR A 467 -10.73 4.93 -15.12
N HIS A 468 -11.04 6.22 -15.16
CA HIS A 468 -10.32 7.24 -14.41
C HIS A 468 -10.27 6.89 -12.92
N GLN A 469 -11.43 6.61 -12.32
CA GLN A 469 -11.55 6.27 -10.91
C GLN A 469 -10.83 4.95 -10.57
N SER A 470 -11.04 3.90 -11.37
CA SER A 470 -10.48 2.57 -11.13
C SER A 470 -8.96 2.53 -11.28
N LEU A 471 -8.39 3.21 -12.28
CA LEU A 471 -6.94 3.30 -12.48
C LEU A 471 -6.30 4.21 -11.41
N ASN A 472 -6.92 5.34 -11.07
CA ASN A 472 -6.48 6.18 -9.95
C ASN A 472 -6.44 5.37 -8.64
N ASN A 473 -7.50 4.63 -8.33
CA ASN A 473 -7.53 3.75 -7.16
C ASN A 473 -6.40 2.71 -7.20
N ALA A 474 -6.09 2.11 -8.35
CA ALA A 474 -5.02 1.12 -8.46
C ALA A 474 -3.64 1.68 -8.04
N ILE A 475 -3.32 2.92 -8.41
CA ILE A 475 -2.06 3.57 -8.00
C ILE A 475 -2.12 4.06 -6.55
N PHE A 476 -3.21 4.76 -6.18
CA PHE A 476 -3.31 5.45 -4.89
C PHE A 476 -3.68 4.54 -3.70
N LYS A 477 -4.36 3.40 -3.94
CA LYS A 477 -4.71 2.40 -2.90
C LYS A 477 -3.78 1.19 -2.87
N GLY A 478 -2.72 1.16 -3.69
CA GLY A 478 -1.68 0.14 -3.57
C GLY A 478 -1.92 -1.17 -4.32
N ALA A 479 -2.71 -1.18 -5.41
CA ALA A 479 -2.75 -2.34 -6.31
C ALA A 479 -1.39 -2.61 -6.98
N VAL A 480 -0.57 -1.57 -7.12
CA VAL A 480 0.83 -1.67 -7.53
C VAL A 480 1.73 -1.86 -6.31
N ALA A 481 1.43 -2.84 -5.46
CA ALA A 481 2.39 -3.22 -4.44
C ALA A 481 3.70 -3.60 -5.16
N ASN A 482 4.82 -2.98 -4.78
CA ASN A 482 6.12 -3.30 -5.37
C ASN A 482 6.66 -4.59 -4.73
N THR A 483 5.84 -5.65 -4.76
CA THR A 483 6.17 -7.03 -4.35
C THR A 483 7.13 -7.71 -5.32
N ASN A 484 7.60 -6.98 -6.34
CA ASN A 484 8.62 -7.47 -7.25
C ASN A 484 9.96 -7.55 -6.52
N LEU A 485 10.20 -8.71 -5.91
CA LEU A 485 11.48 -9.11 -5.33
C LEU A 485 12.30 -9.75 -6.46
N PRO A 486 13.38 -9.10 -6.93
CA PRO A 486 14.23 -9.64 -7.99
C PRO A 486 14.78 -11.03 -7.68
N GLU A 487 14.97 -11.34 -6.40
CA GLU A 487 15.46 -12.62 -5.92
C GLU A 487 14.52 -13.77 -6.30
N LEU A 488 13.21 -13.51 -6.35
CA LEU A 488 12.21 -14.51 -6.75
C LEU A 488 12.05 -14.59 -8.28
N ALA A 489 12.86 -13.85 -9.06
CA ALA A 489 12.71 -13.77 -10.50
C ALA A 489 12.91 -15.10 -11.21
N GLU A 490 13.87 -15.89 -10.76
CA GLU A 490 14.18 -17.19 -11.34
C GLU A 490 13.09 -18.22 -11.03
N TRP A 491 12.58 -18.22 -9.80
CA TRP A 491 11.49 -19.11 -9.38
C TRP A 491 10.21 -18.91 -10.19
N ARG A 492 9.94 -17.68 -10.65
CA ARG A 492 8.85 -17.40 -11.59
C ARG A 492 8.99 -18.15 -12.92
N LYS A 493 10.22 -18.43 -13.36
CA LYS A 493 10.49 -19.08 -14.66
C LYS A 493 10.57 -20.59 -14.56
N THR A 494 11.12 -21.09 -13.46
CA THR A 494 11.50 -22.50 -13.32
C THR A 494 10.45 -23.34 -12.57
N ASN A 495 9.43 -22.69 -11.97
CA ASN A 495 8.40 -23.33 -11.16
C ASN A 495 8.94 -24.24 -10.04
N VAL A 496 10.18 -24.00 -9.58
CA VAL A 496 10.84 -24.75 -8.49
C VAL A 496 10.01 -24.70 -7.21
N VAL A 497 9.38 -23.55 -6.95
CA VAL A 497 8.35 -23.40 -5.94
C VAL A 497 7.02 -23.12 -6.66
N PRO A 498 6.07 -24.08 -6.64
CA PRO A 498 4.74 -23.90 -7.23
C PRO A 498 4.08 -22.62 -6.75
N HIS A 499 3.18 -22.04 -7.55
CA HIS A 499 2.34 -20.89 -7.15
C HIS A 499 3.09 -19.58 -6.99
N THR A 500 4.40 -19.54 -7.27
CA THR A 500 5.19 -18.32 -7.15
C THR A 500 4.72 -17.22 -8.12
N GLN A 501 4.27 -17.56 -9.32
CA GLN A 501 3.73 -16.57 -10.25
C GLN A 501 2.40 -16.02 -9.75
N ALA A 502 1.50 -16.89 -9.28
CA ALA A 502 0.22 -16.52 -8.69
C ALA A 502 0.38 -15.67 -7.42
N HIS A 503 1.33 -16.00 -6.54
CA HIS A 503 1.59 -15.18 -5.35
C HIS A 503 2.02 -13.76 -5.72
N ILE A 504 2.98 -13.62 -6.65
CA ILE A 504 3.56 -12.32 -7.02
C ILE A 504 2.63 -11.49 -7.92
N HIS A 505 1.89 -12.12 -8.83
CA HIS A 505 1.05 -11.45 -9.82
C HIS A 505 -0.45 -11.53 -9.54
N GLY A 506 -0.84 -12.28 -8.52
CA GLY A 506 -2.21 -12.45 -8.08
C GLY A 506 -3.05 -13.32 -9.00
N PHE A 507 -4.36 -13.13 -8.93
CA PHE A 507 -5.36 -13.96 -9.60
C PHE A 507 -6.31 -13.11 -10.43
N SER A 508 -6.73 -13.62 -11.58
CA SER A 508 -7.81 -13.02 -12.37
C SER A 508 -8.86 -14.07 -12.70
N CYS A 509 -10.12 -13.77 -12.43
CA CYS A 509 -11.25 -14.52 -12.95
C CYS A 509 -11.96 -13.67 -13.99
N TRP A 510 -12.12 -14.23 -15.18
CA TRP A 510 -12.74 -13.61 -16.33
C TRP A 510 -14.04 -14.34 -16.64
N MET A 511 -15.09 -13.57 -16.89
CA MET A 511 -16.35 -14.07 -17.42
C MET A 511 -16.58 -13.41 -18.76
N PHE A 512 -16.67 -14.22 -19.80
CA PHE A 512 -17.11 -13.82 -21.13
C PHE A 512 -18.61 -14.07 -21.22
N ALA A 513 -19.36 -13.07 -21.66
CA ALA A 513 -20.81 -13.17 -21.85
C ALA A 513 -21.24 -12.38 -23.07
N GLU A 514 -22.35 -12.78 -23.68
CA GLU A 514 -22.94 -12.03 -24.78
C GLU A 514 -23.35 -10.62 -24.32
N ALA A 515 -23.06 -9.63 -25.17
CA ALA A 515 -23.57 -8.28 -25.00
C ALA A 515 -25.11 -8.26 -25.00
N LYS A 516 -25.69 -7.34 -24.25
CA LYS A 516 -27.16 -7.15 -24.22
C LYS A 516 -27.61 -6.06 -25.20
N GLU A 517 -26.65 -5.34 -25.77
CA GLU A 517 -26.81 -4.22 -26.66
C GLU A 517 -27.33 -4.69 -28.04
N GLN A 518 -28.27 -3.93 -28.61
CA GLN A 518 -28.92 -4.31 -29.87
C GLN A 518 -28.11 -3.99 -31.13
N LEU A 519 -27.21 -3.00 -31.05
CA LEU A 519 -26.45 -2.49 -32.20
C LEU A 519 -25.19 -3.32 -32.49
N ASP A 520 -24.55 -3.85 -31.46
CA ASP A 520 -23.34 -4.67 -31.58
C ASP A 520 -23.63 -6.11 -31.12
N LYS A 521 -24.44 -6.81 -31.91
CA LYS A 521 -24.87 -8.19 -31.60
C LYS A 521 -23.74 -9.21 -31.64
N LEU A 522 -22.57 -8.86 -32.18
CA LEU A 522 -21.42 -9.75 -32.20
C LEU A 522 -20.60 -9.64 -30.91
N ARG A 523 -20.76 -8.56 -30.15
CA ARG A 523 -19.95 -8.27 -28.98
C ARG A 523 -20.04 -9.33 -27.89
N ILE A 524 -18.88 -9.70 -27.38
CA ILE A 524 -18.71 -10.42 -26.12
C ILE A 524 -18.17 -9.44 -25.09
N VAL A 525 -18.90 -9.28 -23.98
CA VAL A 525 -18.52 -8.47 -22.83
C VAL A 525 -17.65 -9.28 -21.89
N GLN A 526 -16.57 -8.67 -21.41
CA GLN A 526 -15.71 -9.25 -20.38
C GLN A 526 -15.97 -8.62 -19.02
N LYS A 527 -16.30 -9.46 -18.05
CA LYS A 527 -16.22 -9.10 -16.63
C LYS A 527 -14.98 -9.69 -16.01
N ARG A 528 -14.36 -8.95 -15.10
CA ARG A 528 -13.10 -9.30 -14.44
C ARG A 528 -13.24 -9.12 -12.93
N ALA A 529 -12.94 -10.17 -12.19
CA ALA A 529 -12.57 -10.10 -10.78
C ALA A 529 -11.05 -10.28 -10.67
N HIS A 530 -10.37 -9.36 -9.97
CA HIS A 530 -8.92 -9.36 -9.94
C HIS A 530 -8.37 -9.07 -8.55
N ILE A 531 -7.31 -9.81 -8.22
CA ILE A 531 -6.46 -9.61 -7.06
C ILE A 531 -5.05 -9.38 -7.63
N PRO A 532 -4.41 -8.21 -7.42
CA PRO A 532 -3.17 -7.85 -8.13
C PRO A 532 -1.89 -8.49 -7.58
N THR A 533 -1.95 -9.00 -6.34
CA THR A 533 -0.92 -9.74 -5.60
C THR A 533 -1.62 -10.49 -4.47
N THR A 534 -1.00 -11.51 -3.86
CA THR A 534 -1.60 -12.20 -2.71
C THR A 534 -1.14 -11.63 -1.36
N PRO A 535 -1.88 -11.92 -0.27
CA PRO A 535 -1.44 -11.58 1.09
C PRO A 535 -0.06 -12.13 1.44
N GLU A 536 0.29 -13.34 0.99
CA GLU A 536 1.61 -13.96 1.21
C GLU A 536 2.72 -13.16 0.55
N ALA A 537 2.53 -12.72 -0.70
CA ALA A 537 3.55 -11.92 -1.39
C ALA A 537 3.74 -10.55 -0.72
N LEU A 538 2.68 -9.94 -0.17
CA LEU A 538 2.80 -8.74 0.66
C LEU A 538 3.59 -9.02 1.94
N LEU A 539 3.31 -10.16 2.59
CA LEU A 539 4.00 -10.56 3.80
C LEU A 539 5.49 -10.86 3.55
N VAL A 540 5.84 -11.55 2.47
CA VAL A 540 7.23 -11.79 2.06
C VAL A 540 7.93 -10.48 1.72
N ALA A 541 7.28 -9.58 0.98
CA ALA A 541 7.85 -8.26 0.68
C ALA A 541 8.16 -7.48 1.96
N LEU A 542 7.26 -7.51 2.95
CA LEU A 542 7.44 -6.86 4.25
C LEU A 542 8.55 -7.53 5.07
N ALA A 543 8.46 -8.84 5.28
CA ALA A 543 9.37 -9.65 6.09
C ALA A 543 10.78 -9.75 5.49
N SER A 544 10.92 -9.58 4.17
CA SER A 544 12.24 -9.53 3.55
C SER A 544 13.05 -8.29 3.93
N ARG A 545 12.45 -7.28 4.58
CA ARG A 545 13.10 -5.99 4.90
C ARG A 545 12.89 -5.52 6.34
N ASN A 546 12.03 -6.22 7.08
CA ASN A 546 11.63 -5.93 8.46
C ASN A 546 11.54 -7.25 9.22
N LEU A 547 11.80 -7.23 10.53
CA LEU A 547 11.55 -8.39 11.37
C LEU A 547 10.07 -8.40 11.77
N VAL A 548 9.31 -9.35 11.25
CA VAL A 548 7.86 -9.47 11.48
C VAL A 548 7.59 -10.57 12.50
N PHE A 549 6.92 -10.23 13.59
CA PHE A 549 6.33 -11.16 14.55
C PHE A 549 4.83 -11.30 14.29
N GLY A 550 4.41 -12.47 13.83
CA GLY A 550 2.99 -12.82 13.68
C GLY A 550 2.43 -13.36 14.98
N LEU A 551 1.70 -12.57 15.75
CA LEU A 551 1.15 -13.01 17.04
C LEU A 551 -0.13 -13.80 16.79
N SER A 552 -0.13 -15.05 17.24
CA SER A 552 -1.25 -15.95 16.99
C SER A 552 -1.67 -16.72 18.22
N ALA A 553 -2.99 -16.84 18.39
CA ALA A 553 -3.57 -17.71 19.40
C ALA A 553 -3.80 -19.13 18.87
N THR A 554 -4.02 -19.26 17.56
CA THR A 554 -4.55 -20.49 16.96
C THR A 554 -3.84 -20.94 15.68
N SER A 555 -2.73 -20.32 15.30
CA SER A 555 -1.82 -20.75 14.23
C SER A 555 -1.41 -22.22 14.28
N MET A 556 -1.25 -22.78 15.48
CA MET A 556 -0.93 -24.19 15.67
C MET A 556 -2.07 -25.12 15.24
N ILE A 557 -3.28 -24.59 15.04
CA ILE A 557 -4.42 -25.32 14.49
C ILE A 557 -4.31 -25.27 12.97
N ALA A 558 -4.11 -26.44 12.34
CA ALA A 558 -4.10 -26.54 10.90
C ALA A 558 -5.44 -26.06 10.32
N ARG A 559 -5.38 -25.01 9.49
CA ARG A 559 -6.52 -24.50 8.74
C ARG A 559 -6.30 -24.78 7.25
N SER A 560 -7.39 -25.11 6.56
CA SER A 560 -7.40 -25.34 5.12
C SER A 560 -7.85 -24.12 4.32
N LEU A 561 -8.49 -23.14 4.97
CA LEU A 561 -9.04 -21.93 4.36
C LEU A 561 -8.85 -20.73 5.30
N GLY A 562 -8.62 -19.55 4.73
CA GLY A 562 -8.52 -18.29 5.47
C GLY A 562 -7.25 -18.18 6.32
N ASN A 563 -6.12 -18.66 5.81
CA ASN A 563 -4.80 -18.60 6.45
C ASN A 563 -3.70 -18.48 5.39
N PHE A 564 -2.58 -17.87 5.76
CA PHE A 564 -1.42 -17.73 4.88
C PHE A 564 -0.83 -19.09 4.49
N ASP A 565 -0.35 -19.22 3.24
CA ASP A 565 0.56 -20.30 2.85
C ASP A 565 1.97 -20.05 3.43
N LEU A 566 2.14 -20.36 4.72
CA LEU A 566 3.42 -20.18 5.40
C LEU A 566 4.53 -21.07 4.83
N LYS A 567 4.19 -22.20 4.19
CA LYS A 567 5.20 -23.05 3.55
C LYS A 567 5.84 -22.31 2.38
N TRP A 568 5.02 -21.66 1.55
CA TRP A 568 5.52 -20.81 0.47
C TRP A 568 6.29 -19.60 1.02
N VAL A 569 5.73 -18.90 2.01
CA VAL A 569 6.35 -17.70 2.62
C VAL A 569 7.75 -18.00 3.17
N TYR A 570 7.91 -19.05 3.97
CA TYR A 570 9.21 -19.41 4.53
C TYR A 570 10.20 -19.86 3.46
N ARG A 571 9.78 -20.64 2.46
CA ARG A 571 10.64 -21.00 1.33
C ARG A 571 11.15 -19.77 0.60
N ALA A 572 10.26 -18.82 0.28
CA ALA A 572 10.62 -17.57 -0.38
C ALA A 572 11.62 -16.75 0.44
N LEU A 573 11.39 -16.61 1.75
CA LEU A 573 12.32 -15.90 2.64
C LEU A 573 13.67 -16.61 2.76
N THR A 574 13.72 -17.93 2.89
CA THR A 574 14.99 -18.68 2.91
C THR A 574 15.77 -18.47 1.62
N ASN A 575 15.12 -18.53 0.46
CA ASN A 575 15.83 -18.30 -0.80
C ASN A 575 16.34 -16.87 -0.96
N ILE A 576 15.57 -15.87 -0.52
CA ILE A 576 16.03 -14.48 -0.45
C ILE A 576 17.24 -14.38 0.48
N ALA A 577 17.22 -15.08 1.62
CA ALA A 577 18.35 -15.11 2.55
C ALA A 577 19.60 -15.73 1.92
N ASP A 578 19.47 -16.85 1.21
CA ASP A 578 20.59 -17.52 0.55
C ASP A 578 21.23 -16.62 -0.52
N GLN A 579 20.42 -16.01 -1.39
CA GLN A 579 20.90 -15.11 -2.44
C GLN A 579 21.57 -13.86 -1.86
N ARG A 580 20.99 -13.24 -0.83
CA ARG A 580 21.56 -12.05 -0.18
C ARG A 580 22.81 -12.37 0.62
N SER A 581 22.90 -13.55 1.24
CA SER A 581 24.09 -13.98 1.99
C SER A 581 25.30 -14.19 1.07
N GLN A 582 25.07 -14.61 -0.17
CA GLN A 582 26.10 -14.74 -1.20
C GLN A 582 26.50 -13.38 -1.82
N SER A 583 25.64 -12.37 -1.73
CA SER A 583 25.93 -11.02 -2.21
C SER A 583 26.87 -10.26 -1.26
N ALA A 584 27.75 -9.43 -1.81
CA ALA A 584 28.65 -8.59 -1.01
C ALA A 584 27.89 -7.63 -0.09
N ASP A 585 26.75 -7.12 -0.55
CA ASP A 585 25.94 -6.10 0.14
C ASP A 585 25.22 -6.69 1.38
N GLY A 586 24.69 -7.92 1.32
CA GLY A 586 24.18 -8.68 2.47
C GLY A 586 23.14 -8.00 3.36
N THR A 587 22.60 -6.83 2.96
CA THR A 587 21.64 -6.06 3.74
C THR A 587 20.29 -6.77 3.78
N HIS A 588 19.62 -6.76 4.93
CA HIS A 588 18.29 -7.35 5.11
C HIS A 588 18.21 -8.85 4.79
N THR A 589 19.20 -9.67 5.16
CA THR A 589 19.06 -11.13 5.12
C THR A 589 17.95 -11.57 6.09
N PRO A 590 16.83 -12.13 5.60
CA PRO A 590 15.71 -12.48 6.45
C PRO A 590 15.99 -13.76 7.25
N ILE A 591 15.55 -13.77 8.51
CA ILE A 591 15.51 -14.98 9.33
C ILE A 591 14.14 -15.65 9.28
N THR A 592 14.14 -16.98 9.36
CA THR A 592 12.93 -17.81 9.56
C THR A 592 13.06 -18.59 10.88
N PRO A 593 11.99 -19.20 11.41
CA PRO A 593 12.08 -20.05 12.59
C PRO A 593 13.07 -21.19 12.34
N ASN A 594 13.95 -21.46 13.31
CA ASN A 594 14.84 -22.62 13.30
C ASN A 594 14.43 -23.63 14.40
N ALA A 595 15.10 -24.77 14.47
CA ALA A 595 14.77 -25.81 15.45
C ALA A 595 14.90 -25.32 16.91
N GLU A 596 15.82 -24.41 17.18
CA GLU A 596 16.05 -23.84 18.52
C GLU A 596 14.92 -22.87 18.91
N SER A 597 14.58 -21.91 18.03
CA SER A 597 13.45 -20.99 18.20
C SER A 597 12.14 -21.75 18.44
N LEU A 598 11.90 -22.82 17.67
CA LEU A 598 10.70 -23.66 17.82
C LEU A 598 10.67 -24.38 19.17
N ARG A 599 11.80 -24.96 19.61
CA ARG A 599 11.90 -25.60 20.94
C ARG A 599 11.71 -24.59 22.06
N HIS A 600 12.37 -23.43 21.99
CA HIS A 600 12.23 -22.37 22.97
C HIS A 600 10.76 -21.94 23.11
N GLN A 601 10.08 -21.70 22.00
CA GLN A 601 8.66 -21.34 22.01
C GLN A 601 7.77 -22.46 22.58
N GLN A 602 8.03 -23.73 22.27
CA GLN A 602 7.28 -24.86 22.82
C GLN A 602 7.46 -24.97 24.34
N SER A 603 8.71 -24.86 24.82
CA SER A 603 9.04 -24.85 26.25
C SER A 603 8.39 -23.68 26.98
N LEU A 604 8.43 -22.48 26.38
CA LEU A 604 7.76 -21.28 26.88
C LEU A 604 6.25 -21.49 27.04
N ILE A 605 5.58 -21.98 26.00
CA ILE A 605 4.12 -22.21 26.03
C ILE A 605 3.77 -23.24 27.10
N ALA A 606 4.54 -24.33 27.21
CA ALA A 606 4.32 -25.35 28.22
C ALA A 606 4.46 -24.77 29.64
N HIS A 607 5.50 -23.99 29.88
CA HIS A 607 5.74 -23.31 31.16
C HIS A 607 4.61 -22.35 31.54
N LEU A 608 4.21 -21.48 30.61
CA LEU A 608 3.16 -20.48 30.86
C LEU A 608 1.78 -21.13 31.08
N LYS A 609 1.47 -22.25 30.41
CA LYS A 609 0.25 -23.02 30.69
C LYS A 609 0.25 -23.57 32.12
N GLN A 610 1.37 -24.16 32.57
CA GLN A 610 1.49 -24.65 33.94
C GLN A 610 1.31 -23.55 35.00
N ILE A 611 1.79 -22.34 34.73
CA ILE A 611 1.58 -21.19 35.64
C ILE A 611 0.09 -20.82 35.65
N LYS A 612 -0.54 -20.73 34.48
CA LYS A 612 -1.95 -20.34 34.36
C LYS A 612 -2.90 -21.35 34.99
N ASP A 613 -2.61 -22.65 34.90
CA ASP A 613 -3.44 -23.70 35.50
C ASP A 613 -3.33 -23.76 37.03
N LYS A 614 -2.31 -23.11 37.61
CA LYS A 614 -2.09 -22.99 39.07
C LYS A 614 -2.71 -21.73 39.68
N GLN A 615 -3.16 -20.78 38.86
CA GLN A 615 -3.83 -19.54 39.26
C GLN A 615 -5.33 -19.67 39.07
#